data_AF-A0A973M5B4-F1
#
_entry.id   AF-A0A973M5B4-F1
#
_cell.length_a   1.000
_cell.length_b   1.000
_cell.length_c   1.000
_cell.angle_alpha   90.00
_cell.angle_beta   90.00
_cell.angle_gamma   90.00
#
_symmetry.space_group_name_H-M   'P 1'
#
loop_
_entity.id
_entity.type
_entity.pdbx_description
1 polymer ?
#
loop_
_entity_poly.entity_id
_entity_poly.type
_entity_poly.pdbx_seq_one_letter_code
_entity_poly.pdbx_strand_id
1 'polypeptide(L)'
;DVIAAIRDNRGPAIDGEDGRNAVELVTAIYKAGIEGEIVDLPLAPEDPYYRSGTLAQRAPHFYEKRASITEQSGEIIVGASTATSND
;
A
#
# COMPACT_ATOMS: atom_id res chain seq x y z
N ASP A 1 17.64 0.25 -13.61
CA ASP A 1 18.84 -0.13 -12.83
C ASP A 1 19.18 -1.61 -12.96
N VAL A 2 18.29 -2.54 -12.58
CA VAL A 2 18.54 -4.01 -12.60
C VAL A 2 19.23 -4.53 -13.87
N ILE A 3 18.74 -4.17 -15.06
CA ILE A 3 19.34 -4.61 -16.34
C ILE A 3 20.77 -4.08 -16.52
N ALA A 4 21.05 -2.85 -16.05
CA ALA A 4 22.39 -2.28 -16.07
C ALA A 4 23.30 -3.00 -15.06
N ALA A 5 22.80 -3.30 -13.86
CA ALA A 5 23.55 -4.01 -12.82
C ALA A 5 24.06 -5.39 -13.29
N ILE A 6 23.23 -6.12 -14.04
CA ILE A 6 23.60 -7.42 -14.65
C ILE A 6 24.73 -7.23 -15.67
N ARG A 7 24.62 -6.23 -16.55
CA ARG A 7 25.63 -5.97 -17.59
C ARG A 7 26.98 -5.56 -16.98
N ASP A 8 26.94 -4.77 -15.93
CA ASP A 8 28.12 -4.21 -15.27
C ASP A 8 28.70 -5.14 -14.18
N ASN A 9 28.11 -6.33 -13.99
CA ASN A 9 28.48 -7.30 -12.95
C ASN A 9 28.58 -6.66 -11.53
N ARG A 10 27.58 -5.85 -11.18
CA ARG A 10 27.44 -5.20 -9.87
C ARG A 10 26.10 -5.57 -9.23
N GLY A 11 25.97 -5.28 -7.94
CA GLY A 11 24.66 -5.30 -7.29
C GLY A 11 23.71 -4.24 -7.85
N PRO A 12 22.39 -4.49 -7.88
CA PRO A 12 21.41 -3.44 -8.14
C PRO A 12 21.43 -2.41 -7.00
N ALA A 13 20.92 -1.22 -7.26
CA ALA A 13 20.82 -0.15 -6.27
C ALA A 13 19.85 -0.48 -5.12
N ILE A 14 18.88 -1.36 -5.39
CA ILE A 14 17.89 -1.88 -4.44
C ILE A 14 17.76 -3.37 -4.72
N ASP A 15 17.95 -4.20 -3.70
CA ASP A 15 17.91 -5.65 -3.85
C ASP A 15 16.58 -6.27 -3.38
N GLY A 16 16.53 -7.60 -3.35
CA GLY A 16 15.33 -8.32 -2.93
C GLY A 16 15.06 -8.23 -1.43
N GLU A 17 16.10 -8.05 -0.61
CA GLU A 17 15.97 -7.90 0.83
C GLU A 17 15.38 -6.52 1.17
N ASP A 18 15.84 -5.47 0.50
CA ASP A 18 15.25 -4.14 0.59
C ASP A 18 13.75 -4.16 0.23
N GLY A 19 13.41 -4.83 -0.87
CA GLY A 19 12.02 -5.00 -1.31
C GLY A 19 11.18 -5.78 -0.29
N ARG A 20 11.72 -6.85 0.28
CA ARG A 20 11.06 -7.64 1.34
C ARG A 20 10.80 -6.77 2.57
N ASN A 21 11.78 -6.01 3.02
CA ASN A 21 11.68 -5.15 4.19
C ASN A 21 10.63 -4.04 3.99
N ALA A 22 10.53 -3.47 2.79
CA ALA A 22 9.49 -2.50 2.46
C ALA A 22 8.07 -3.09 2.54
N VAL A 23 7.87 -4.29 1.99
CA VAL A 23 6.57 -5.00 2.06
C VAL A 23 6.23 -5.37 3.50
N GLU A 24 7.22 -5.82 4.28
CA GLU A 24 7.05 -6.17 5.70
C GLU A 24 6.64 -4.95 6.53
N LEU A 25 7.26 -3.79 6.32
CA LEU A 25 6.90 -2.55 6.98
C LEU A 25 5.45 -2.14 6.70
N VAL A 26 5.03 -2.14 5.43
CA VAL A 26 3.65 -1.80 5.06
C VAL A 26 2.66 -2.81 5.68
N THR A 27 3.02 -4.08 5.69
CA THR A 27 2.22 -5.15 6.29
C THR A 27 2.08 -4.95 7.81
N ALA A 28 3.15 -4.59 8.50
CA ALA A 28 3.12 -4.31 9.93
C ALA A 28 2.26 -3.08 10.27
N ILE A 29 2.29 -2.03 9.46
CA ILE A 29 1.41 -0.86 9.61
C ILE A 29 -0.06 -1.27 9.52
N TYR A 30 -0.43 -2.09 8.54
CA TYR A 30 -1.79 -2.60 8.43
C TYR A 30 -2.15 -3.52 9.59
N LYS A 31 -1.27 -4.44 10.00
CA LYS A 31 -1.49 -5.29 11.17
C LYS A 31 -1.77 -4.43 12.42
N ALA A 32 -0.93 -3.43 12.69
CA ALA A 32 -1.09 -2.53 13.82
C ALA A 32 -2.44 -1.78 13.76
N GLY A 33 -2.84 -1.30 12.58
CA GLY A 33 -4.13 -0.62 12.40
C GLY A 33 -5.35 -1.54 12.50
N ILE A 34 -5.22 -2.81 12.11
CA ILE A 34 -6.30 -3.80 12.15
C ILE A 34 -6.48 -4.35 13.59
N GLU A 35 -5.38 -4.72 14.23
CA GLU A 35 -5.40 -5.39 15.55
C GLU A 35 -5.36 -4.39 16.71
N GLY A 36 -4.93 -3.13 16.47
CA GLY A 36 -4.86 -2.09 17.50
C GLY A 36 -3.68 -2.24 18.47
N GLU A 37 -2.63 -2.94 18.05
CA GLU A 37 -1.48 -3.29 18.89
C GLU A 37 -0.15 -2.75 18.33
N ILE A 38 0.86 -2.65 19.20
CA ILE A 38 2.24 -2.39 18.77
C ILE A 38 2.78 -3.65 18.09
N VAL A 39 3.35 -3.48 16.90
CA VAL A 39 3.92 -4.58 16.11
C VAL A 39 5.43 -4.45 16.09
N ASP A 40 6.11 -5.47 16.61
CA ASP A 40 7.56 -5.59 16.52
C ASP A 40 7.99 -6.12 15.14
N LEU A 41 9.15 -5.66 14.69
CA LEU A 41 9.77 -6.07 13.43
C LEU A 41 11.10 -6.81 13.67
N PRO A 42 11.45 -7.80 12.83
CA PRO A 42 10.70 -8.28 11.67
C PRO A 42 9.48 -9.13 12.07
N LEU A 43 8.51 -9.27 11.14
CA LEU A 43 7.37 -10.17 11.37
C LEU A 43 7.86 -11.62 11.43
N ALA A 44 7.38 -12.38 12.42
CA ALA A 44 7.69 -13.80 12.53
C ALA A 44 7.13 -14.57 11.32
N PRO A 45 7.84 -15.60 10.78
CA PRO A 45 7.32 -16.41 9.68
C PRO A 45 5.98 -17.10 9.95
N GLU A 46 5.67 -17.35 11.22
CA GLU A 46 4.42 -17.93 11.70
C GLU A 46 3.30 -16.90 11.85
N ASP A 47 3.62 -15.60 11.80
CA ASP A 47 2.65 -14.52 11.87
C ASP A 47 1.64 -14.67 10.73
N PRO A 48 0.32 -14.65 11.01
CA PRO A 48 -0.68 -14.79 9.96
C PRO A 48 -0.56 -13.72 8.87
N TYR A 49 -0.05 -12.52 9.18
CA TYR A 49 0.16 -11.44 8.22
C TYR A 49 1.41 -11.64 7.35
N TYR A 50 2.28 -12.60 7.65
CA TYR A 50 3.42 -12.97 6.80
C TYR A 50 2.99 -13.58 5.46
N ARG A 51 1.76 -14.12 5.38
CA ARG A 51 1.19 -14.69 4.16
C ARG A 51 0.21 -13.72 3.49
N SER A 52 0.17 -13.78 2.16
CA SER A 52 -0.79 -13.03 1.37
C SER A 52 -2.24 -13.44 1.70
N GLY A 53 -3.16 -12.47 1.62
CA GLY A 53 -4.60 -12.69 1.81
C GLY A 53 -5.12 -12.45 3.23
N THR A 54 -4.28 -12.53 4.26
CA THR A 54 -4.70 -12.29 5.66
C THR A 54 -5.22 -10.87 5.89
N LEU A 55 -4.59 -9.88 5.24
CA LEU A 55 -5.00 -8.48 5.33
C LEU A 55 -6.48 -8.29 4.99
N ALA A 56 -6.93 -8.77 3.83
CA ALA A 56 -8.31 -8.63 3.40
C ALA A 56 -9.31 -9.42 4.28
N GLN A 57 -8.88 -10.55 4.85
CA GLN A 57 -9.73 -11.38 5.71
C GLN A 57 -9.95 -10.76 7.09
N ARG A 58 -8.95 -10.06 7.62
CA ARG A 58 -8.99 -9.50 8.98
C ARG A 58 -9.29 -8.00 9.01
N ALA A 59 -9.13 -7.30 7.89
CA ALA A 59 -9.39 -5.88 7.84
C ALA A 59 -10.82 -5.55 8.30
N PRO A 60 -10.99 -4.49 9.12
CA PRO A 60 -12.32 -4.01 9.48
C PRO A 60 -13.14 -3.74 8.23
N HIS A 61 -14.28 -4.42 8.10
CA HIS A 61 -15.16 -4.25 6.97
C HIS A 61 -16.06 -3.03 7.19
N PHE A 62 -15.78 -1.95 6.45
CA PHE A 62 -16.65 -0.78 6.43
C PHE A 62 -17.75 -0.94 5.37
N TYR A 63 -18.86 -0.25 5.59
CA TYR A 63 -20.11 -0.26 4.80
C TYR A 63 -20.00 -0.82 3.37
N GLU A 64 -20.91 -1.74 3.03
CA GLU A 64 -21.02 -2.23 1.67
C GLU A 64 -21.37 -1.11 0.69
N LYS A 65 -20.74 -1.15 -0.49
CA LYS A 65 -21.06 -0.23 -1.58
C LYS A 65 -22.50 -0.49 -2.06
N ARG A 66 -23.40 0.43 -1.78
CA ARG A 66 -24.84 0.31 -2.11
C ARG A 66 -25.20 0.73 -3.54
N ALA A 67 -24.45 1.64 -4.12
CA ALA A 67 -24.73 2.18 -5.44
C ALA A 67 -23.43 2.55 -6.16
N SER A 68 -23.45 2.48 -7.48
CA SER A 68 -22.43 3.04 -8.36
C SER A 68 -23.13 4.01 -9.30
N ILE A 69 -22.58 5.21 -9.45
CA ILE A 69 -23.07 6.21 -10.39
C ILE A 69 -21.99 6.43 -11.46
N THR A 70 -22.42 6.70 -12.69
CA THR A 70 -21.51 7.02 -13.80
C THR A 70 -21.10 8.50 -13.78
N GLU A 71 -21.98 9.36 -13.28
CA GLU A 71 -21.80 10.81 -13.25
C GLU A 71 -22.35 11.36 -11.93
N GLN A 72 -21.63 12.31 -11.32
CA GLN A 72 -22.03 13.00 -10.10
C GLN A 72 -22.13 14.50 -10.39
N SER A 73 -23.25 15.11 -10.05
CA SER A 73 -23.42 16.56 -10.20
C SER A 73 -22.64 17.34 -9.15
N GLY A 74 -22.14 18.51 -9.54
CA GLY A 74 -21.39 19.42 -8.67
C GLY A 74 -19.95 19.63 -9.14
N GLU A 75 -19.32 20.68 -8.61
CA GLU A 75 -17.90 20.95 -8.84
C GLU A 75 -17.06 20.02 -7.96
N ILE A 76 -16.18 19.23 -8.58
CA ILE A 76 -15.25 18.37 -7.85
C ILE A 76 -14.04 19.21 -7.47
N ILE A 77 -13.95 19.59 -6.20
CA ILE A 77 -12.76 20.26 -5.66
C ILE A 77 -11.66 19.22 -5.46
N VAL A 78 -10.67 19.18 -6.36
CA VAL A 78 -9.42 18.45 -6.13
C VAL A 78 -8.38 19.41 -5.59
N GLY A 79 -7.58 18.96 -4.62
CA GLY A 79 -6.54 19.76 -3.97
C GLY A 79 -5.35 20.04 -4.88
N ALA A 80 -5.55 20.81 -5.96
CA ALA A 80 -4.52 21.40 -6.83
C ALA A 80 -5.09 22.31 -7.93
N SER A 81 -6.38 22.22 -8.28
CA SER A 81 -6.93 22.98 -9.40
C SER A 81 -7.49 24.32 -8.93
N THR A 82 -6.71 25.39 -9.10
CA THR A 82 -7.25 26.74 -9.18
C THR A 82 -8.16 26.82 -10.41
N ALA A 83 -9.41 27.22 -10.23
CA ALA A 83 -10.33 27.47 -11.32
C ALA A 83 -9.73 28.54 -12.26
N THR A 84 -9.28 28.15 -13.44
CA THR A 84 -9.09 29.11 -14.52
C THR A 84 -10.49 29.48 -15.01
N SER A 85 -10.97 30.64 -14.59
CA SER A 85 -12.12 31.31 -15.20
C SER A 85 -11.79 31.56 -16.68
N ASN A 86 -12.48 30.85 -17.56
CA ASN A 86 -12.46 31.10 -18.99
C ASN A 86 -13.56 32.14 -19.26
N ASP A 87 -13.15 33.42 -19.40
CA ASP A 87 -13.93 34.41 -20.14
C ASP A 87 -14.02 34.01 -21.63
#